data_AF-A0A7W1L027-F1
#
_entry.id   AF-A0A7W1L027-F1
#
_cell.length_a   1.000
_cell.length_b   1.000
_cell.length_c   1.000
_cell.angle_alpha   90.00
_cell.angle_beta   90.00
_cell.angle_gamma   90.00
#
_symmetry.space_group_name_H-M   'P 1'
#
loop_
_entity.id
_entity.type
_entity.pdbx_description
1 polymer ?
#
loop_
_entity_poly.entity_id
_entity_poly.type
_entity_poly.pdbx_seq_one_letter_code
_entity_poly.pdbx_strand_id
1 'polypeptide(L)'
;FTSVGKEVKESIKDEHKARPYTQKLFNRLMFIYFIQKKGWLSFKDQPKEKYLRALFNEAIARKENFFSDRLYWLFFRGMSVADMKLGKQTEDELKARRGVVPPLNGGLFELEDEMDTRGSVPISNDSFASILDLFERYNFTIEESTPLDIQVAVDPEMLGKVFEELVTGRHETGSYYTPRPIVSFMCREALKHYLQGVQPGKEAVNKFVDDEDASELQNPEAVLEALKRVRVCDPACGSGAYLLGMLHELMRLRVALFKSNKIDEATLLRT
;
A
#
# COMPACT_ATOMS: atom_id res chain seq x y z
N PHE A 1 -14.22 8.23 10.67
CA PHE A 1 -13.10 7.50 11.33
C PHE A 1 -13.28 7.35 12.82
N THR A 2 -13.53 8.44 13.55
CA THR A 2 -13.83 8.42 14.99
C THR A 2 -15.03 7.53 15.34
N SER A 3 -16.05 7.46 14.47
CA SER A 3 -17.21 6.58 14.65
C SER A 3 -16.85 5.09 14.66
N VAL A 4 -16.08 4.61 13.67
CA VAL A 4 -15.55 3.22 13.66
C VAL A 4 -14.68 2.96 14.87
N GLY A 5 -13.76 3.86 15.20
CA GLY A 5 -12.90 3.71 16.37
C GLY A 5 -13.70 3.57 17.68
N LYS A 6 -14.82 4.30 17.81
CA LYS A 6 -15.73 4.18 18.96
C LYS A 6 -16.43 2.82 18.98
N GLU A 7 -17.02 2.38 17.88
CA GLU A 7 -17.72 1.09 17.78
C GLU A 7 -16.78 -0.11 18.01
N VAL A 8 -15.54 -0.02 17.53
CA VAL A 8 -14.50 -1.01 17.83
C VAL A 8 -14.16 -1.03 19.32
N LYS A 9 -14.00 0.14 19.98
CA LYS A 9 -13.75 0.21 21.43
C LYS A 9 -14.91 -0.31 22.28
N GLU A 10 -16.14 -0.19 21.80
CA GLU A 10 -17.32 -0.77 22.47
C GLU A 10 -17.29 -2.31 22.46
N SER A 11 -16.72 -2.90 21.40
CA SER A 11 -16.60 -4.36 21.22
C SER A 11 -15.31 -4.93 21.83
N ILE A 12 -14.20 -4.19 21.69
CA ILE A 12 -12.87 -4.56 22.17
C ILE A 12 -12.51 -3.64 23.34
N LYS A 13 -12.77 -4.12 24.55
CA LYS A 13 -12.50 -3.36 25.78
C LYS A 13 -11.01 -3.11 26.03
N ASP A 14 -10.14 -3.99 25.51
CA ASP A 14 -8.69 -3.83 25.59
C ASP A 14 -8.21 -2.81 24.54
N GLU A 15 -7.85 -1.61 24.99
CA GLU A 15 -7.39 -0.54 24.11
C GLU A 15 -6.11 -0.89 23.35
N HIS A 16 -5.25 -1.77 23.91
CA HIS A 16 -4.06 -2.25 23.23
C HIS A 16 -4.38 -3.18 22.06
N LYS A 17 -5.60 -3.72 21.98
CA LYS A 17 -6.09 -4.53 20.84
C LYS A 17 -7.03 -3.73 19.93
N ALA A 18 -7.89 -2.90 20.51
CA ALA A 18 -8.87 -2.11 19.76
C ALA A 18 -8.22 -1.16 18.76
N ARG A 19 -7.12 -0.53 19.18
CA ARG A 19 -6.40 0.46 18.37
C ARG A 19 -5.69 -0.19 17.17
N PRO A 20 -4.83 -1.22 17.33
CA PRO A 20 -4.23 -1.92 16.19
C PRO A 20 -5.27 -2.49 15.22
N TYR A 21 -6.37 -3.06 15.73
CA TYR A 21 -7.44 -3.59 14.90
C TYR A 21 -8.10 -2.51 14.03
N THR A 22 -8.43 -1.35 14.62
CA THR A 22 -9.02 -0.22 13.90
C THR A 22 -8.08 0.27 12.79
N GLN A 23 -6.77 0.35 13.07
CA GLN A 23 -5.76 0.74 12.09
C GLN A 23 -5.65 -0.29 10.96
N LYS A 24 -5.63 -1.59 11.28
CA LYS A 24 -5.60 -2.68 10.31
C LYS A 24 -6.82 -2.65 9.38
N LEU A 25 -8.02 -2.50 9.94
CA LEU A 25 -9.27 -2.38 9.16
C LEU A 25 -9.22 -1.19 8.20
N PHE A 26 -8.75 -0.05 8.66
CA PHE A 26 -8.62 1.13 7.82
C PHE A 26 -7.61 0.94 6.69
N ASN A 27 -6.44 0.37 7.00
CA ASN A 27 -5.42 0.07 5.99
C ASN A 27 -5.96 -0.89 4.91
N ARG A 28 -6.73 -1.91 5.30
CA ARG A 28 -7.43 -2.82 4.37
C ARG A 28 -8.37 -2.06 3.44
N LEU A 29 -9.22 -1.19 3.99
CA LEU A 29 -10.16 -0.37 3.20
C LEU A 29 -9.43 0.57 2.24
N MET A 30 -8.38 1.24 2.72
CA MET A 30 -7.62 2.18 1.90
C MET A 30 -6.94 1.47 0.75
N PHE A 31 -6.28 0.35 1.02
CA PHE A 31 -5.65 -0.47 0.00
C PHE A 31 -6.66 -0.86 -1.10
N ILE A 32 -7.87 -1.28 -0.72
CA ILE A 32 -8.93 -1.62 -1.67
C ILE A 32 -9.39 -0.39 -2.46
N TYR A 33 -9.55 0.76 -1.80
CA TYR A 33 -9.94 1.99 -2.45
C TYR A 33 -8.88 2.50 -3.45
N PHE A 34 -7.60 2.26 -3.20
CA PHE A 34 -6.55 2.57 -4.16
C PHE A 34 -6.53 1.57 -5.32
N ILE A 35 -6.61 0.29 -5.04
CA ILE A 35 -6.47 -0.74 -6.08
C ILE A 35 -7.68 -0.81 -7.01
N GLN A 36 -8.89 -0.42 -6.57
CA GLN A 36 -10.04 -0.32 -7.47
C GLN A 36 -9.80 0.67 -8.61
N LYS A 37 -8.98 1.72 -8.40
CA LYS A 37 -8.60 2.69 -9.45
C LYS A 37 -7.75 2.05 -10.56
N LYS A 38 -7.05 0.94 -10.27
CA LYS A 38 -6.32 0.15 -11.27
C LYS A 38 -7.25 -0.74 -12.13
N GLY A 39 -8.55 -0.79 -11.84
CA GLY A 39 -9.52 -1.55 -12.62
C GLY A 39 -9.44 -3.07 -12.43
N TRP A 40 -8.81 -3.53 -11.35
CA TRP A 40 -8.65 -4.95 -11.03
C TRP A 40 -9.85 -5.54 -10.29
N LEU A 41 -10.65 -4.69 -9.64
CA LEU A 41 -11.83 -5.11 -8.87
C LEU A 41 -13.08 -4.86 -9.69
N SER A 42 -14.00 -5.82 -9.70
CA SER A 42 -15.28 -5.69 -10.40
C SER A 42 -16.43 -6.27 -9.61
N PHE A 43 -17.57 -5.59 -9.64
CA PHE A 43 -18.78 -6.02 -8.96
C PHE A 43 -19.99 -5.68 -9.83
N LYS A 44 -20.61 -6.72 -10.41
CA LYS A 44 -21.70 -6.58 -11.39
C LYS A 44 -21.29 -5.62 -12.52
N ASP A 45 -22.23 -4.86 -13.07
CA ASP A 45 -22.02 -3.90 -14.15
C ASP A 45 -21.64 -2.50 -13.65
N GLN A 46 -21.12 -2.40 -12.42
CA GLN A 46 -20.73 -1.11 -11.84
C GLN A 46 -19.34 -0.69 -12.31
N PRO A 47 -19.07 0.63 -12.40
CA PRO A 47 -17.75 1.13 -12.75
C PRO A 47 -16.69 0.61 -11.75
N LYS A 48 -15.58 0.08 -12.27
CA LYS A 48 -14.55 -0.60 -11.47
C LYS A 48 -13.91 0.34 -10.45
N GLU A 49 -13.74 1.60 -10.82
CA GLU A 49 -13.24 2.68 -9.97
C GLU A 49 -14.20 3.10 -8.85
N LYS A 50 -15.41 2.52 -8.82
CA LYS A 50 -16.43 2.66 -7.77
C LYS A 50 -16.76 1.33 -7.08
N TYR A 51 -15.90 0.31 -7.23
CA TYR A 51 -16.12 -1.04 -6.69
C TYR A 51 -16.54 -1.05 -5.22
N LEU A 52 -15.82 -0.38 -4.33
CA LEU A 52 -16.12 -0.42 -2.89
C LEU A 52 -17.47 0.23 -2.57
N ARG A 53 -17.83 1.31 -3.28
CA ARG A 53 -19.14 1.95 -3.17
C ARG A 53 -20.26 1.07 -3.72
N ALA A 54 -20.03 0.39 -4.83
CA ALA A 54 -20.97 -0.57 -5.40
C ALA A 54 -21.27 -1.72 -4.42
N LEU A 55 -20.23 -2.25 -3.78
CA LEU A 55 -20.34 -3.29 -2.77
C LEU A 55 -21.12 -2.81 -1.53
N PHE A 56 -20.89 -1.56 -1.10
CA PHE A 56 -21.62 -0.92 0.00
C PHE A 56 -23.10 -0.75 -0.34
N ASN A 57 -23.42 -0.19 -1.50
CA ASN A 57 -24.80 0.02 -1.94
C ASN A 57 -25.58 -1.30 -2.03
N GLU A 58 -24.93 -2.38 -2.45
CA GLU A 58 -25.55 -3.72 -2.45
C GLU A 58 -25.88 -4.20 -1.03
N ALA A 59 -25.00 -3.99 -0.06
CA ALA A 59 -25.26 -4.35 1.33
C ALA A 59 -26.51 -3.62 1.86
N ILE A 60 -26.60 -2.31 1.60
CA ILE A 60 -27.78 -1.51 1.98
C ILE A 60 -29.05 -2.05 1.31
N ALA A 61 -29.02 -2.29 0.00
CA ALA A 61 -30.16 -2.79 -0.75
C ALA A 61 -30.66 -4.15 -0.24
N ARG A 62 -29.75 -5.01 0.23
CA ARG A 62 -30.09 -6.32 0.80
C ARG A 62 -30.34 -6.32 2.31
N LYS A 63 -30.29 -5.14 2.97
CA LYS A 63 -30.38 -5.00 4.43
C LYS A 63 -29.32 -5.83 5.17
N GLU A 64 -28.13 -5.91 4.60
CA GLU A 64 -26.97 -6.61 5.13
C GLU A 64 -26.02 -5.65 5.86
N ASN A 65 -25.17 -6.19 6.73
CA ASN A 65 -24.08 -5.43 7.33
C ASN A 65 -22.89 -5.43 6.36
N PHE A 66 -22.40 -4.25 6.00
CA PHE A 66 -21.32 -4.11 5.03
C PHE A 66 -20.03 -4.80 5.50
N PHE A 67 -19.73 -4.77 6.79
CA PHE A 67 -18.51 -5.39 7.30
C PHE A 67 -18.60 -6.91 7.30
N SER A 68 -19.55 -7.48 8.04
CA SER A 68 -19.64 -8.93 8.23
C SER A 68 -20.17 -9.67 7.01
N ASP A 69 -20.98 -9.05 6.16
CA ASP A 69 -21.62 -9.73 5.02
C ASP A 69 -20.95 -9.46 3.67
N ARG A 70 -20.07 -8.45 3.59
CA ARG A 70 -19.33 -8.10 2.36
C ARG A 70 -17.83 -8.01 2.54
N LEU A 71 -17.35 -7.10 3.39
CA LEU A 71 -15.91 -6.88 3.56
C LEU A 71 -15.19 -8.10 4.11
N TYR A 72 -15.80 -8.85 5.02
CA TYR A 72 -15.27 -10.12 5.51
C TYR A 72 -14.94 -11.09 4.35
N TRP A 73 -15.87 -11.24 3.41
CA TRP A 73 -15.70 -12.10 2.24
C TRP A 73 -14.65 -11.56 1.27
N LEU A 74 -14.61 -10.24 1.09
CA LEU A 74 -13.59 -9.59 0.29
C LEU A 74 -12.19 -9.81 0.87
N PHE A 75 -12.00 -9.56 2.16
CA PHE A 75 -10.71 -9.64 2.83
C PHE A 75 -10.19 -11.08 2.84
N PHE A 76 -10.97 -11.98 3.43
CA PHE A 76 -10.48 -13.31 3.79
C PHE A 76 -10.84 -14.41 2.80
N ARG A 77 -11.73 -14.12 1.85
CA ARG A 77 -12.18 -15.09 0.82
C ARG A 77 -12.01 -14.54 -0.61
N GLY A 78 -11.30 -13.42 -0.77
CA GLY A 78 -10.96 -12.81 -2.05
C GLY A 78 -9.50 -12.44 -2.14
N MET A 79 -9.06 -11.51 -1.28
CA MET A 79 -7.69 -11.00 -1.32
C MET A 79 -6.68 -11.93 -0.65
N SER A 80 -7.08 -12.65 0.39
CA SER A 80 -6.25 -13.65 1.07
C SER A 80 -6.15 -14.96 0.27
N VAL A 81 -4.97 -15.60 0.24
CA VAL A 81 -4.84 -16.95 -0.32
C VAL A 81 -5.50 -17.91 0.64
N ALA A 82 -6.56 -18.54 0.17
CA ALA A 82 -7.37 -19.56 0.82
C ALA A 82 -6.67 -20.26 2.00
N ASP A 83 -6.99 -19.84 3.22
CA ASP A 83 -6.81 -20.74 4.35
C ASP A 83 -7.83 -21.88 4.15
N MET A 84 -7.33 -23.11 3.96
CA MET A 84 -8.13 -24.32 3.72
C MET A 84 -9.17 -24.59 4.83
N LYS A 85 -9.11 -23.82 5.92
CA LYS A 85 -9.98 -23.88 7.10
C LYS A 85 -11.37 -23.25 6.91
N LEU A 86 -11.60 -22.38 5.92
CA LEU A 86 -12.88 -21.66 5.76
C LEU A 86 -13.94 -22.36 4.88
N GLY A 87 -14.01 -23.69 4.89
CA GLY A 87 -15.11 -24.43 4.24
C GLY A 87 -15.23 -24.27 2.70
N LYS A 88 -15.96 -25.19 2.06
CA LYS A 88 -16.17 -25.17 0.62
C LYS A 88 -17.29 -24.18 0.26
N GLN A 89 -16.92 -23.00 -0.22
CA GLN A 89 -17.84 -22.09 -0.93
C GLN A 89 -17.51 -22.18 -2.41
N THR A 90 -18.53 -22.17 -3.24
CA THR A 90 -18.37 -22.13 -4.69
C THR A 90 -17.89 -20.74 -5.12
N GLU A 91 -17.17 -20.66 -6.24
CA GLU A 91 -16.71 -19.38 -6.78
C GLU A 91 -17.89 -18.45 -7.12
N ASP A 92 -19.05 -19.00 -7.48
CA ASP A 92 -20.25 -18.22 -7.76
C ASP A 92 -20.86 -17.59 -6.51
N GLU A 93 -20.88 -18.32 -5.38
CA GLU A 93 -21.28 -17.75 -4.08
C GLU A 93 -20.34 -16.62 -3.64
N LEU A 94 -19.02 -16.79 -3.86
CA LEU A 94 -18.03 -15.75 -3.57
C LEU A 94 -18.21 -14.53 -4.48
N LYS A 95 -18.40 -14.72 -5.78
CA LYS A 95 -18.68 -13.62 -6.72
C LYS A 95 -19.96 -12.89 -6.37
N ALA A 96 -21.00 -13.57 -5.90
CA ALA A 96 -22.23 -12.93 -5.46
C ALA A 96 -22.02 -12.03 -4.21
N ARG A 97 -21.06 -12.40 -3.35
CA ARG A 97 -20.73 -11.68 -2.12
C ARG A 97 -19.76 -10.52 -2.37
N ARG A 98 -18.66 -10.76 -3.08
CA ARG A 98 -17.53 -9.81 -3.25
C ARG A 98 -17.20 -9.46 -4.70
N GLY A 99 -17.86 -10.04 -5.69
CA GLY A 99 -17.48 -9.86 -7.09
C GLY A 99 -16.16 -10.54 -7.44
N VAL A 100 -15.56 -10.12 -8.56
CA VAL A 100 -14.29 -10.68 -9.05
C VAL A 100 -13.15 -9.79 -8.57
N VAL A 101 -12.25 -10.39 -7.79
CA VAL A 101 -11.05 -9.75 -7.26
C VAL A 101 -9.86 -10.71 -7.42
N PRO A 102 -8.65 -10.20 -7.72
CA PRO A 102 -7.45 -11.02 -7.75
C PRO A 102 -7.02 -11.37 -6.31
N PRO A 103 -6.38 -12.52 -6.09
CA PRO A 103 -5.69 -12.77 -4.83
C PRO A 103 -4.52 -11.78 -4.72
N LEU A 104 -4.44 -11.09 -3.58
CA LEU A 104 -3.39 -10.12 -3.28
C LEU A 104 -2.64 -10.66 -2.07
N ASN A 105 -1.67 -11.51 -2.37
CA ASN A 105 -0.82 -12.15 -1.37
C ASN A 105 -0.12 -11.06 -0.56
N GLY A 106 -0.31 -11.09 0.76
CA GLY A 106 0.31 -10.15 1.69
C GLY A 106 -0.36 -10.20 3.06
N GLY A 107 0.43 -10.05 4.12
CA GLY A 107 -0.02 -10.17 5.52
C GLY A 107 -1.19 -9.26 5.91
N LEU A 108 -1.49 -8.21 5.12
CA LEU A 108 -2.60 -7.31 5.39
C LEU A 108 -3.98 -8.01 5.42
N PHE A 109 -4.17 -9.07 4.64
CA PHE A 109 -5.43 -9.82 4.57
C PHE A 109 -5.36 -11.21 5.20
N GLU A 110 -4.32 -11.51 5.96
CA GLU A 110 -4.22 -12.75 6.72
C GLU A 110 -5.13 -12.73 7.95
N LEU A 111 -5.66 -13.91 8.29
CA LEU A 111 -6.45 -14.14 9.49
C LEU A 111 -5.50 -14.36 10.67
N GLU A 112 -5.13 -13.27 11.33
CA GLU A 112 -4.18 -13.31 12.45
C GLU A 112 -4.87 -13.14 13.80
N ASP A 113 -6.03 -12.48 13.83
CA ASP A 113 -6.68 -12.04 15.06
C ASP A 113 -8.02 -12.77 15.28
N GLU A 114 -8.31 -13.16 16.51
CA GLU A 114 -9.64 -13.71 16.89
C GLU A 114 -10.78 -12.73 16.54
N MET A 115 -10.47 -11.43 16.52
CA MET A 115 -11.37 -10.34 16.14
C MET A 115 -11.68 -10.29 14.64
N ASP A 116 -10.90 -10.96 13.79
CA ASP A 116 -11.17 -11.06 12.34
C ASP A 116 -12.27 -12.10 12.03
N THR A 117 -12.79 -12.80 13.04
CA THR A 117 -13.95 -13.69 12.88
C THR A 117 -15.23 -12.92 12.55
N ARG A 118 -16.04 -13.49 11.65
CA ARG A 118 -17.23 -12.82 11.11
C ARG A 118 -18.22 -12.46 12.22
N GLY A 119 -18.49 -11.16 12.38
CA GLY A 119 -19.47 -10.64 13.33
C GLY A 119 -18.94 -10.37 14.74
N SER A 120 -17.65 -10.63 15.01
CA SER A 120 -17.06 -10.41 16.33
C SER A 120 -16.85 -8.93 16.68
N VAL A 121 -16.74 -8.07 15.66
CA VAL A 121 -16.73 -6.62 15.82
C VAL A 121 -17.86 -6.03 14.98
N PRO A 122 -19.05 -5.81 15.54
CA PRO A 122 -20.14 -5.17 14.82
C PRO A 122 -19.79 -3.71 14.55
N ILE A 123 -19.77 -3.33 13.28
CA ILE A 123 -19.56 -1.95 12.83
C ILE A 123 -20.75 -1.55 11.96
N SER A 124 -21.32 -0.38 12.22
CA SER A 124 -22.53 0.12 11.57
C SER A 124 -22.28 0.53 10.12
N ASN A 125 -23.31 0.42 9.28
CA ASN A 125 -23.24 0.86 7.89
C ASN A 125 -23.06 2.39 7.78
N ASP A 126 -23.59 3.16 8.72
CA ASP A 126 -23.46 4.63 8.76
C ASP A 126 -22.01 5.06 8.99
N SER A 127 -21.29 4.32 9.84
CA SER A 127 -19.86 4.50 10.04
C SER A 127 -19.06 4.28 8.75
N PHE A 128 -19.39 3.27 7.95
CA PHE A 128 -18.74 3.05 6.66
C PHE A 128 -19.19 4.05 5.59
N ALA A 129 -20.46 4.47 5.57
CA ALA A 129 -20.95 5.51 4.66
C ALA A 129 -20.10 6.78 4.80
N SER A 130 -19.87 7.20 6.05
CA SER A 130 -19.06 8.38 6.36
C SER A 130 -17.60 8.24 5.87
N ILE A 131 -17.02 7.04 5.95
CA ILE A 131 -15.66 6.77 5.45
C ILE A 131 -15.61 6.82 3.93
N LEU A 132 -16.57 6.19 3.26
CA LEU A 132 -16.62 6.16 1.79
C LEU A 132 -16.88 7.55 1.21
N ASP A 133 -17.76 8.33 1.83
CA ASP A 133 -18.01 9.72 1.45
C ASP A 133 -16.75 10.56 1.58
N LEU A 134 -15.94 10.31 2.61
CA LEU A 134 -14.66 10.95 2.75
C LEU A 134 -13.72 10.56 1.62
N PHE A 135 -13.57 9.26 1.34
CA PHE A 135 -12.69 8.79 0.27
C PHE A 135 -13.08 9.35 -1.10
N GLU A 136 -14.36 9.54 -1.37
CA GLU A 136 -14.83 10.10 -2.65
C GLU A 136 -14.68 11.61 -2.74
N ARG A 137 -14.74 12.33 -1.60
CA ARG A 137 -14.46 13.78 -1.56
C ARG A 137 -13.00 14.10 -1.82
N TYR A 138 -12.09 13.23 -1.38
CA TYR A 138 -10.66 13.36 -1.70
C TYR A 138 -10.38 12.61 -3.00
N ASN A 139 -10.22 13.35 -4.10
CA ASN A 139 -9.89 12.74 -5.39
C ASN A 139 -8.41 12.35 -5.38
N PHE A 140 -8.08 11.17 -4.87
CA PHE A 140 -6.73 10.62 -4.83
C PHE A 140 -6.24 10.32 -6.26
N THR A 141 -5.64 11.31 -6.92
CA THR A 141 -4.99 11.10 -8.21
C THR A 141 -3.56 10.59 -7.99
N ILE A 142 -3.20 9.53 -8.72
CA ILE A 142 -1.85 8.99 -8.76
C ILE A 142 -1.15 9.66 -9.96
N GLU A 143 -0.52 10.82 -9.76
CA GLU A 143 0.51 11.31 -10.68
C GLU A 143 1.37 12.40 -10.02
N GLU A 144 2.68 12.14 -9.95
CA GLU A 144 3.70 13.18 -9.83
C GLU A 144 4.05 13.63 -11.24
N SER A 145 3.86 14.92 -11.56
CA SER A 145 4.81 15.80 -12.25
C SER A 145 4.10 16.95 -12.96
N THR A 146 4.11 18.14 -12.37
CA THR A 146 4.38 19.43 -13.06
C THR A 146 4.39 20.59 -12.05
N PRO A 147 5.20 21.65 -12.26
CA PRO A 147 5.46 22.67 -11.23
C PRO A 147 4.40 23.77 -11.10
N LEU A 148 3.18 23.64 -11.66
CA LEU A 148 2.27 24.80 -11.76
C LEU A 148 0.78 24.54 -11.61
N ASP A 149 0.33 23.34 -11.27
CA ASP A 149 -1.06 23.13 -10.85
C ASP A 149 -1.10 22.33 -9.55
N ILE A 150 -1.64 22.96 -8.50
CA ILE A 150 -1.86 22.34 -7.20
C ILE A 150 -2.96 21.30 -7.35
N GLN A 151 -2.59 20.10 -7.78
CA GLN A 151 -3.35 18.88 -7.56
C GLN A 151 -2.64 18.11 -6.44
N VAL A 152 -3.21 18.19 -5.24
CA VAL A 152 -2.68 17.53 -4.05
C VAL A 152 -2.94 16.03 -4.17
N ALA A 153 -2.04 15.33 -4.86
CA ALA A 153 -1.93 13.87 -4.80
C ALA A 153 -1.56 13.50 -3.35
N VAL A 154 -2.52 12.99 -2.58
CA VAL A 154 -2.26 12.55 -1.22
C VAL A 154 -1.62 11.17 -1.29
N ASP A 155 -0.32 11.11 -0.95
CA ASP A 155 0.43 9.87 -0.78
C ASP A 155 -0.32 8.92 0.18
N PRO A 156 -0.48 7.62 -0.13
CA PRO A 156 -0.95 6.63 0.84
C PRO A 156 -0.25 6.73 2.21
N GLU A 157 1.03 7.12 2.22
CA GLU A 157 1.82 7.40 3.42
C GLU A 157 1.30 8.61 4.20
N MET A 158 0.91 9.69 3.50
CA MET A 158 0.32 10.89 4.11
C MET A 158 -1.06 10.61 4.73
N LEU A 159 -1.86 9.73 4.13
CA LEU A 159 -3.12 9.27 4.72
C LEU A 159 -2.90 8.43 5.98
N GLY A 160 -1.89 7.55 5.95
CA GLY A 160 -1.48 6.80 7.14
C GLY A 160 -1.13 7.74 8.30
N LYS A 161 -0.42 8.83 8.00
CA LYS A 161 -0.02 9.84 9.00
C LYS A 161 -1.18 10.71 9.50
N VAL A 162 -2.01 11.26 8.61
CA VAL A 162 -3.23 11.99 9.00
C VAL A 162 -4.14 11.09 9.84
N PHE A 163 -4.19 9.80 9.53
CA PHE A 163 -4.94 8.83 10.31
C PHE A 163 -4.28 8.52 11.66
N GLU A 164 -2.96 8.35 11.72
CA GLU A 164 -2.25 8.21 12.99
C GLU A 164 -2.52 9.42 13.88
N GLU A 165 -2.45 10.63 13.34
CA GLU A 165 -2.75 11.85 14.08
C GLU A 165 -4.22 11.86 14.58
N LEU A 166 -5.19 11.55 13.71
CA LEU A 166 -6.63 11.60 14.03
C LEU A 166 -7.14 10.47 14.94
N VAL A 167 -6.58 9.26 14.84
CA VAL A 167 -7.05 8.08 15.59
C VAL A 167 -6.20 7.82 16.81
N THR A 168 -4.92 8.18 16.79
CA THR A 168 -4.00 7.86 17.88
C THR A 168 -3.70 9.00 18.83
N GLY A 169 -4.04 10.24 18.47
CA GLY A 169 -3.79 11.42 19.31
C GLY A 169 -2.32 11.65 19.66
N ARG A 170 -1.38 11.02 18.94
CA ARG A 170 0.06 11.16 19.18
C ARG A 170 0.56 12.50 18.62
N HIS A 171 0.34 13.57 19.37
CA HIS A 171 1.39 14.56 19.51
C HIS A 171 2.45 13.95 20.46
N GLU A 172 3.75 14.19 20.24
CA GLU A 172 4.87 13.92 21.18
C GLU A 172 5.82 12.70 20.98
N THR A 173 5.87 11.98 19.85
CA THR A 173 6.96 10.97 19.64
C THR A 173 8.11 11.39 18.73
N GLY A 174 8.17 12.65 18.27
CA GLY A 174 9.31 13.13 17.47
C GLY A 174 9.43 12.48 16.08
N SER A 175 8.34 11.91 15.56
CA SER A 175 8.24 11.37 14.20
C SER A 175 8.14 12.51 13.17
N TYR A 176 9.22 13.28 13.05
CA TYR A 176 9.33 14.29 12.01
C TYR A 176 9.54 13.59 10.67
N TYR A 177 8.62 13.84 9.74
CA TYR A 177 8.73 13.37 8.38
C TYR A 177 10.03 13.90 7.78
N THR A 178 10.86 13.00 7.26
CA THR A 178 12.05 13.40 6.51
C THR A 178 11.60 13.80 5.11
N PRO A 179 11.82 15.05 4.65
CA PRO A 179 11.40 15.48 3.33
C PRO A 179 11.94 14.56 2.22
N ARG A 180 11.14 14.31 1.17
CA ARG A 180 11.55 13.44 0.04
C ARG A 180 12.95 13.73 -0.53
N PRO A 181 13.37 15.00 -0.73
CA PRO A 181 14.72 15.28 -1.22
C PRO A 181 15.82 14.78 -0.29
N ILE A 182 15.59 14.83 1.03
CA ILE A 182 16.53 14.34 2.03
C ILE A 182 16.57 12.81 2.01
N VAL A 183 15.42 12.14 1.94
CA VAL A 183 15.36 10.68 1.83
C VAL A 183 16.09 10.20 0.57
N SER A 184 15.79 10.78 -0.59
CA SER A 184 16.45 10.43 -1.86
C SER A 184 17.96 10.68 -1.79
N PHE A 185 18.41 11.80 -1.23
CA PHE A 185 19.83 12.08 -1.02
C PHE A 185 20.49 10.99 -0.17
N MET A 186 19.92 10.66 0.98
CA MET A 186 20.46 9.64 1.89
C MET A 186 20.51 8.25 1.23
N CYS A 187 19.47 7.87 0.50
CA CYS A 187 19.44 6.61 -0.25
C CYS A 187 20.52 6.58 -1.34
N ARG A 188 20.72 7.67 -2.08
CA ARG A 188 21.79 7.77 -3.09
C ARG A 188 23.18 7.64 -2.49
N GLU A 189 23.46 8.34 -1.39
CA GLU A 189 24.76 8.24 -0.72
C GLU A 189 25.04 6.81 -0.22
N ALA A 190 24.02 6.13 0.34
CA ALA A 190 24.13 4.74 0.74
C ALA A 190 24.41 3.81 -0.46
N LEU A 191 23.73 4.02 -1.59
CA LEU A 191 23.93 3.23 -2.81
C LEU A 191 25.30 3.47 -3.44
N LYS A 192 25.79 4.71 -3.48
CA LYS A 192 27.15 5.02 -3.96
C LYS A 192 28.19 4.24 -3.18
N HIS A 193 28.10 4.25 -1.85
CA HIS A 193 29.04 3.54 -1.01
C HIS A 193 28.95 2.02 -1.21
N TYR A 194 27.74 1.47 -1.33
CA TYR A 194 27.54 0.05 -1.60
C TYR A 194 28.12 -0.38 -2.96
N LEU A 195 27.87 0.39 -4.02
CA LEU A 195 28.31 0.07 -5.38
C LEU A 195 29.82 0.20 -5.58
N GLN A 196 30.51 1.04 -4.81
CA GLN A 196 31.98 1.12 -4.81
C GLN A 196 32.66 -0.22 -4.46
N GLY A 197 31.97 -1.13 -3.74
CA GLY A 197 32.48 -2.48 -3.47
C GLY A 197 32.47 -3.41 -4.69
N VAL A 198 31.75 -3.06 -5.75
CA VAL A 198 31.55 -3.90 -6.95
C VAL A 198 32.07 -3.22 -8.22
N GLN A 199 31.99 -1.89 -8.29
CA GLN A 199 32.47 -1.08 -9.39
C GLN A 199 33.62 -0.17 -8.93
N PRO A 200 34.87 -0.39 -9.38
CA PRO A 200 35.97 0.52 -9.11
C PRO A 200 35.79 1.83 -9.91
N GLY A 201 36.28 2.94 -9.34
CA GLY A 201 36.12 4.28 -9.90
C GLY A 201 34.95 5.02 -9.25
N LYS A 202 35.27 5.89 -8.29
CA LYS A 202 34.28 6.65 -7.51
C LYS A 202 33.48 7.59 -8.41
N GLU A 203 34.13 8.18 -9.40
CA GLU A 203 33.55 9.12 -10.35
C GLU A 203 32.47 8.44 -11.20
N ALA A 204 32.74 7.25 -11.74
CA ALA A 204 31.78 6.49 -12.52
C ALA A 204 30.54 6.09 -11.69
N VAL A 205 30.72 5.67 -10.44
CA VAL A 205 29.61 5.35 -9.53
C VAL A 205 28.78 6.60 -9.21
N ASN A 206 29.43 7.73 -8.93
CA ASN A 206 28.73 8.97 -8.64
C ASN A 206 27.89 9.44 -9.84
N LYS A 207 28.50 9.45 -11.04
CA LYS A 207 27.82 9.83 -12.28
C LYS A 207 26.61 8.92 -12.57
N PHE A 208 26.77 7.62 -12.36
CA PHE A 208 25.67 6.67 -12.50
C PHE A 208 24.53 6.93 -11.51
N VAL A 209 24.86 7.16 -10.23
CA VAL A 209 23.83 7.33 -9.20
C VAL A 209 23.13 8.69 -9.29
N ASP A 210 23.88 9.76 -9.56
CA ASP A 210 23.35 11.13 -9.58
C ASP A 210 22.73 11.51 -10.92
N ASP A 211 23.38 11.13 -12.03
CA ASP A 211 23.03 11.59 -13.37
C ASP A 211 22.38 10.51 -14.25
N GLU A 212 22.17 9.31 -13.71
CA GLU A 212 21.66 8.12 -14.44
C GLU A 212 22.58 7.69 -15.61
N ASP A 213 23.85 8.11 -15.60
CA ASP A 213 24.79 7.80 -16.67
C ASP A 213 25.66 6.57 -16.33
N ALA A 214 25.36 5.46 -17.00
CA ALA A 214 26.08 4.21 -16.84
C ALA A 214 27.24 4.02 -17.84
N SER A 215 27.57 5.02 -18.67
CA SER A 215 28.55 4.86 -19.77
C SER A 215 29.96 4.53 -19.29
N GLU A 216 30.31 4.95 -18.08
CA GLU A 216 31.64 4.79 -17.48
C GLU A 216 31.74 3.57 -16.55
N LEU A 217 30.66 2.79 -16.40
CA LEU A 217 30.68 1.56 -15.63
C LEU A 217 31.51 0.50 -16.37
N GLN A 218 32.52 -0.04 -15.69
CA GLN A 218 33.38 -1.09 -16.25
C GLN A 218 32.65 -2.43 -16.34
N ASN A 219 31.76 -2.73 -15.39
CA ASN A 219 30.98 -3.96 -15.39
C ASN A 219 29.50 -3.70 -15.00
N PRO A 220 28.70 -3.22 -15.96
CA PRO A 220 27.27 -2.93 -15.76
C PRO A 220 26.47 -4.13 -15.24
N GLU A 221 26.79 -5.35 -15.67
CA GLU A 221 26.13 -6.58 -15.24
C GLU A 221 26.38 -6.91 -13.77
N ALA A 222 27.62 -6.72 -13.30
CA ALA A 222 27.94 -6.89 -11.87
C ALA A 222 27.22 -5.85 -11.01
N VAL A 223 27.12 -4.61 -11.48
CA VAL A 223 26.35 -3.54 -10.83
C VAL A 223 24.86 -3.93 -10.76
N LEU A 224 24.28 -4.42 -11.85
CA LEU A 224 22.89 -4.89 -11.86
C LEU A 224 22.65 -6.01 -10.84
N GLU A 225 23.54 -7.01 -10.78
CA GLU A 225 23.43 -8.10 -9.81
C GLU A 225 23.58 -7.61 -8.36
N ALA A 226 24.42 -6.61 -8.12
CA ALA A 226 24.51 -5.96 -6.81
C ALA A 226 23.20 -5.26 -6.44
N LEU A 227 22.61 -4.48 -7.36
CA LEU A 227 21.33 -3.80 -7.16
C LEU A 227 20.17 -4.79 -6.88
N LYS A 228 20.18 -5.97 -7.49
CA LYS A 228 19.17 -7.02 -7.23
C LYS A 228 19.35 -7.70 -5.87
N ARG A 229 20.57 -7.73 -5.34
CA ARG A 229 20.93 -8.48 -4.11
C ARG A 229 21.02 -7.61 -2.87
N VAL A 230 21.06 -6.29 -3.03
CA VAL A 230 21.15 -5.34 -1.92
C VAL A 230 20.04 -5.62 -0.89
N ARG A 231 20.41 -5.58 0.38
CA ARG A 231 19.49 -5.71 1.50
C ARG A 231 19.55 -4.44 2.33
N VAL A 232 18.38 -3.89 2.62
CA VAL A 232 18.24 -2.59 3.28
C VAL A 232 17.49 -2.83 4.59
N CYS A 233 17.98 -2.24 5.67
CA CYS A 233 17.36 -2.31 6.99
C CYS A 233 17.25 -0.90 7.55
N ASP A 234 16.03 -0.54 7.97
CA ASP A 234 15.76 0.66 8.73
C ASP A 234 15.14 0.24 10.08
N PRO A 235 15.93 0.24 11.18
CA PRO A 235 15.47 -0.19 12.50
C PRO A 235 14.36 0.68 13.11
N ALA A 236 14.12 1.87 12.57
CA ALA A 236 13.13 2.83 13.07
C ALA A 236 12.27 3.38 11.92
N CYS A 237 11.84 2.49 11.02
CA CYS A 237 11.28 2.87 9.72
C CYS A 237 9.98 3.67 9.76
N GLY A 238 9.24 3.65 10.88
CA GLY A 238 7.99 4.41 11.02
C GLY A 238 7.02 4.15 9.86
N SER A 239 6.71 5.19 9.09
CA SER A 239 5.86 5.15 7.89
C SER A 239 6.49 4.45 6.68
N GLY A 240 7.79 4.13 6.73
CA GLY A 240 8.51 3.42 5.69
C GLY A 240 9.17 4.32 4.64
N ALA A 241 9.22 5.64 4.85
CA ALA A 241 9.75 6.63 3.89
C ALA A 241 11.11 6.23 3.28
N TYR A 242 12.07 5.77 4.09
CA TYR A 242 13.39 5.35 3.62
C TYR A 242 13.37 4.05 2.84
N LEU A 243 12.51 3.10 3.21
CA LEU A 243 12.38 1.83 2.48
C LEU A 243 11.75 2.05 1.10
N LEU A 244 10.72 2.89 1.03
CA LEU A 244 10.08 3.27 -0.23
C LEU A 244 11.00 4.14 -1.08
N GLY A 245 11.67 5.13 -0.47
CA GLY A 245 12.66 5.96 -1.14
C GLY A 245 13.79 5.12 -1.75
N MET A 246 14.33 4.17 -0.98
CA MET A 246 15.35 3.25 -1.48
C MET A 246 14.83 2.38 -2.63
N LEU A 247 13.60 1.88 -2.55
CA LEU A 247 12.99 1.13 -3.66
C LEU A 247 12.91 1.97 -4.95
N HIS A 248 12.49 3.24 -4.85
CA HIS A 248 12.45 4.15 -5.99
C HIS A 248 13.84 4.39 -6.58
N GLU A 249 14.84 4.64 -5.74
CA GLU A 249 16.23 4.81 -6.18
C GLU A 249 16.75 3.56 -6.90
N LEU A 250 16.51 2.36 -6.34
CA LEU A 250 16.90 1.10 -6.98
C LEU A 250 16.23 0.92 -8.34
N MET A 251 14.94 1.23 -8.46
CA MET A 251 14.23 1.14 -9.75
C MET A 251 14.77 2.16 -10.75
N ARG A 252 15.06 3.40 -10.33
CA ARG A 252 15.65 4.44 -11.19
C ARG A 252 16.98 3.97 -11.78
N LEU A 253 17.88 3.43 -10.95
CA LEU A 253 19.19 2.95 -11.40
C LEU A 253 19.09 1.75 -12.35
N ARG A 254 18.14 0.84 -12.10
CA ARG A 254 17.89 -0.29 -13.01
C ARG A 254 17.36 0.18 -14.37
N VAL A 255 16.48 1.17 -14.39
CA VAL A 255 16.02 1.84 -15.62
C VAL A 255 17.21 2.49 -16.36
N ALA A 256 18.10 3.16 -15.63
CA ALA A 256 19.29 3.80 -16.20
C ALA A 256 20.22 2.79 -16.90
N LEU A 257 20.46 1.63 -16.26
CA LEU A 257 21.22 0.53 -16.85
C LEU A 257 20.55 -0.04 -18.10
N PHE A 258 19.22 -0.17 -18.10
CA PHE A 258 18.49 -0.59 -19.29
C PHE A 258 18.62 0.43 -20.43
N LYS A 259 18.46 1.73 -20.14
CA LYS A 259 18.57 2.80 -21.15
C LYS A 259 19.96 2.81 -21.79
N SER A 260 21.01 2.74 -20.98
CA SER A 260 22.40 2.90 -21.41
C SER A 260 23.01 1.62 -21.99
N ASN A 261 22.73 0.46 -21.40
CA ASN A 261 23.42 -0.80 -21.71
C ASN A 261 22.46 -1.91 -22.19
N LYS A 262 21.15 -1.66 -22.25
CA LYS A 262 20.11 -2.65 -22.64
C LYS A 262 20.06 -3.89 -21.74
N ILE A 263 20.50 -3.77 -20.49
CA ILE A 263 20.44 -4.83 -19.49
C ILE A 263 19.21 -4.68 -18.58
N ASP A 264 18.68 -5.77 -18.04
CA ASP A 264 17.49 -5.82 -17.16
C ASP A 264 16.10 -5.65 -17.82
N GLU A 265 15.97 -6.02 -19.10
CA GLU A 265 14.72 -5.90 -19.89
C GLU A 265 13.50 -6.59 -19.22
N ALA A 266 13.71 -7.72 -18.54
CA ALA A 266 12.66 -8.51 -17.92
C ALA A 266 11.91 -7.79 -16.77
N THR A 267 12.54 -6.80 -16.13
CA THR A 267 11.96 -6.08 -15.00
C THR A 267 11.04 -4.95 -15.47
N LEU A 268 11.36 -4.33 -16.62
CA LEU A 268 10.61 -3.20 -17.17
C LEU A 268 9.43 -3.64 -18.04
N LEU A 269 9.48 -4.84 -18.63
CA LEU A 269 8.36 -5.40 -19.39
C LEU A 269 7.24 -6.01 -18.52
N ARG A 270 7.44 -6.10 -17.21
CA ARG A 270 6.49 -6.72 -16.25
C ARG A 270 5.86 -5.72 -15.26
N THR A 271 6.20 -4.44 -15.37
CA THR A 271 5.54 -3.34 -14.64
C THR A 271 4.42 -2.75 -15.49
#